data_AF-A0A0P7K6T7-F1
#
_entry.id   AF-A0A0P7K6T7-F1
#
_cell.length_a   1.000
_cell.length_b   1.000
_cell.length_c   1.000
_cell.angle_alpha   90.00
_cell.angle_beta   90.00
_cell.angle_gamma   90.00
#
_symmetry.space_group_name_H-M   'P 1'
#
loop_
_entity.id
_entity.type
_entity.pdbx_description
1 polymer ?
#
loop_
_entity_poly.entity_id
_entity_poly.type
_entity_poly.pdbx_seq_one_letter_code
_entity_poly.pdbx_strand_id
1 'polypeptide(L)'
;MIHVKVKTKDVRLTIPIPYAMLNIVIAILSSTLFQRNINKWTKEYFERKKLDFTLPPIDKKTLKPIVQELKNYKGIVLVDVKAQDGTEVKVKL
;
A
#
# COMPACT_ATOMS: atom_id res chain seq x y z
N MET A 1 10.34 -3.43 10.40
CA MET A 1 9.54 -2.18 10.48
C MET A 1 9.79 -1.54 9.15
N ILE A 2 8.77 -1.12 8.41
CA ILE A 2 9.02 -0.62 7.07
C ILE A 2 9.66 0.76 7.19
N HIS A 3 10.83 0.96 6.59
CA HIS A 3 11.51 2.24 6.54
C HIS A 3 11.38 2.79 5.12
N VAL A 4 10.69 3.93 5.02
CA VAL A 4 10.59 4.68 3.76
C VAL A 4 11.56 5.84 3.85
N LYS A 5 12.61 5.80 3.03
CA LYS A 5 13.59 6.88 2.90
C LYS A 5 13.30 7.64 1.62
N VAL A 6 13.08 8.94 1.76
CA VAL A 6 12.88 9.87 0.64
C VAL A 6 13.98 10.91 0.71
N LYS A 7 14.65 11.15 -0.41
CA LYS A 7 15.70 12.15 -0.52
C LYS A 7 15.46 12.96 -1.78
N THR A 8 15.10 14.23 -1.59
CA THR A 8 15.02 15.24 -2.63
C THR A 8 16.22 16.19 -2.53
N LYS A 9 16.29 17.21 -3.39
CA LYS A 9 17.33 18.25 -3.32
C LYS A 9 17.33 18.98 -1.98
N ASP A 10 16.12 19.27 -1.48
CA ASP A 10 15.94 20.13 -0.31
C ASP A 10 15.75 19.35 0.99
N VAL A 11 15.27 18.10 0.91
CA VAL A 11 14.79 17.37 2.08
C VAL A 11 15.24 15.91 2.06
N ARG A 12 15.68 15.41 3.22
CA ARG A 12 16.01 14.01 3.46
C ARG A 12 15.18 13.50 4.63
N LEU A 13 14.18 12.67 4.34
CA LEU A 13 13.25 12.13 5.32
C LEU A 13 13.37 10.61 5.39
N THR A 14 13.25 10.09 6.61
CA THR A 14 13.09 8.66 6.85
C THR A 14 11.87 8.47 7.73
N ILE A 15 10.84 7.84 7.19
CA ILE A 15 9.57 7.59 7.87
C ILE A 15 9.51 6.11 8.22
N PRO A 16 9.62 5.75 9.51
CA PRO A 16 9.36 4.39 9.96
C PRO A 16 7.85 4.17 10.00
N ILE A 17 7.39 3.15 9.30
CA ILE A 17 6.00 2.70 9.28
C ILE A 17 5.91 1.40 10.07
N PRO A 18 5.33 1.43 11.29
CA PRO A 18 5.09 0.23 12.06
C PRO A 18 4.12 -0.70 11.33
N TYR A 19 4.31 -2.02 11.43
CA TYR A 19 3.38 -3.00 10.85
C TYR A 19 1.97 -2.92 11.44
N ALA A 20 1.79 -2.24 12.58
CA ALA A 20 0.46 -1.92 13.11
C ALA A 20 -0.35 -1.06 12.12
N MET A 21 0.29 -0.11 11.43
CA MET A 21 -0.36 0.70 10.39
C MET A 21 -0.87 -0.17 9.25
N LEU A 22 -0.09 -1.17 8.82
CA LEU A 22 -0.55 -2.12 7.79
C LEU A 22 -1.75 -2.94 8.26
N ASN A 23 -1.78 -3.37 9.53
CA ASN A 23 -2.95 -4.07 10.08
C ASN A 23 -4.20 -3.19 10.12
N ILE A 24 -4.06 -1.90 10.42
CA ILE A 24 -5.16 -0.93 10.39
C ILE A 24 -5.67 -0.76 8.95
N VAL A 25 -4.76 -0.58 7.99
CA VAL A 25 -5.11 -0.50 6.56
C VAL A 25 -5.84 -1.76 6.12
N ILE A 26 -5.36 -2.96 6.46
CA ILE A 26 -6.05 -4.21 6.14
C ILE A 26 -7.45 -4.24 6.75
N ALA A 27 -7.62 -3.82 8.01
CA ALA A 27 -8.94 -3.79 8.65
C ALA A 27 -9.91 -2.85 7.93
N ILE A 28 -9.43 -1.69 7.46
CA ILE A 28 -10.23 -0.74 6.68
C ILE A 28 -10.58 -1.33 5.31
N LEU A 29 -9.58 -1.84 4.58
CA LEU A 29 -9.75 -2.43 3.24
C LEU A 29 -10.67 -3.66 3.25
N SER A 30 -10.63 -4.47 4.32
CA SER A 30 -11.49 -5.65 4.48
C SER A 30 -12.89 -5.36 5.02
N SER A 31 -13.18 -4.11 5.40
CA SER A 31 -14.50 -3.72 5.88
C SER A 31 -15.54 -3.75 4.75
N THR A 32 -16.68 -4.39 5.01
CA THR A 32 -17.78 -4.48 4.06
C THR A 32 -18.36 -3.11 3.69
N LEU A 33 -18.37 -2.15 4.62
CA LEU A 33 -18.81 -0.78 4.35
C LEU A 33 -17.87 -0.08 3.38
N PHE A 34 -16.56 -0.18 3.62
CA PHE A 34 -15.54 0.42 2.77
C PHE A 34 -15.57 -0.18 1.37
N GLN A 35 -15.63 -1.51 1.26
CA GLN A 35 -15.73 -2.21 -0.02
C GLN A 35 -17.01 -1.86 -0.79
N ARG A 36 -18.15 -1.75 -0.11
CA ARG A 36 -19.42 -1.33 -0.74
C ARG A 36 -19.33 0.10 -1.26
N ASN A 37 -18.77 1.02 -0.49
CA ASN A 37 -18.64 2.42 -0.89
C ASN A 37 -17.68 2.58 -2.07
N ILE A 38 -16.53 1.89 -2.03
CA ILE A 38 -15.60 1.87 -3.17
C ILE A 38 -16.27 1.27 -4.40
N ASN A 39 -16.92 0.10 -4.30
CA ASN A 39 -17.56 -0.49 -5.46
C ASN A 39 -18.61 0.44 -6.08
N LYS A 40 -19.40 1.16 -5.27
CA LYS A 40 -20.32 2.18 -5.79
C LYS A 40 -19.60 3.33 -6.50
N TRP A 41 -18.55 3.88 -5.89
CA TRP A 41 -17.80 4.99 -6.45
C TRP A 41 -17.09 4.62 -7.76
N THR A 42 -16.43 3.45 -7.76
CA THR A 42 -15.66 3.00 -8.93
C THR A 42 -16.57 2.50 -10.06
N LYS A 43 -17.79 2.03 -9.78
CA LYS A 43 -18.75 1.58 -10.80
C LYS A 43 -19.03 2.67 -11.83
N GLU A 44 -19.24 3.91 -11.39
CA GLU A 44 -19.50 5.04 -12.30
C GLU A 44 -18.28 5.42 -13.16
N TYR A 45 -17.08 5.15 -12.67
CA TYR A 45 -15.84 5.36 -13.43
C TYR A 45 -15.60 4.22 -14.44
N PHE A 46 -15.87 2.98 -14.05
CA PHE A 46 -15.73 1.80 -14.90
C PHE A 46 -16.78 1.75 -16.01
N GLU A 47 -18.03 2.12 -15.72
CA GLU A 47 -19.10 2.25 -16.72
C GLU A 47 -18.75 3.31 -17.77
N ARG A 48 -18.20 4.46 -17.36
CA ARG A 48 -17.70 5.49 -18.29
C ARG A 48 -16.58 5.01 -19.19
N LYS A 49 -15.74 4.07 -18.72
CA LYS A 49 -14.67 3.46 -19.52
C LYS A 49 -15.07 2.16 -20.22
N LYS A 50 -16.33 1.72 -20.13
CA LYS A 50 -16.83 0.42 -20.63
C LYS A 50 -15.98 -0.76 -20.15
N LEU A 51 -15.54 -0.72 -18.90
CA LEU A 51 -14.82 -1.82 -18.27
C LEU A 51 -15.78 -2.57 -17.34
N ASP A 52 -16.07 -3.83 -17.66
CA ASP A 52 -16.86 -4.71 -16.79
C ASP A 52 -16.00 -5.25 -15.64
N PHE A 53 -15.52 -4.34 -14.79
CA PHE A 53 -14.65 -4.68 -13.67
C PHE A 53 -15.30 -4.28 -12.34
N THR A 54 -15.45 -5.26 -11.46
CA THR A 54 -15.83 -5.05 -10.05
C THR A 54 -14.67 -5.42 -9.16
N LEU A 55 -14.33 -4.59 -8.18
CA LEU A 55 -13.27 -4.94 -7.25
C LEU A 55 -13.72 -6.17 -6.42
N PRO A 56 -12.93 -7.25 -6.42
CA PRO A 56 -13.24 -8.43 -5.64
C PRO A 56 -13.18 -8.11 -4.14
N PRO A 57 -13.96 -8.81 -3.31
CA PRO A 57 -13.93 -8.60 -1.88
C PRO A 57 -12.54 -8.95 -1.33
N ILE A 58 -11.99 -8.02 -0.56
CA ILE A 58 -10.67 -8.18 0.06
C ILE A 58 -10.86 -8.87 1.41
N ASP A 59 -10.36 -10.09 1.57
CA ASP A 59 -10.42 -10.81 2.83
C ASP A 59 -9.18 -10.54 3.71
N LYS A 60 -9.45 -10.22 4.98
CA LYS A 60 -8.43 -10.07 6.01
C LYS A 60 -7.66 -11.36 6.26
N LYS A 61 -8.29 -12.52 6.13
CA LYS A 61 -7.61 -13.82 6.36
C LYS A 61 -6.52 -14.08 5.34
N THR A 62 -6.64 -13.54 4.13
CA THR A 62 -5.62 -13.66 3.08
C THR A 62 -4.50 -12.63 3.23
N LEU A 63 -4.82 -11.40 3.64
CA LEU A 63 -3.83 -10.32 3.75
C LEU A 63 -2.99 -10.37 5.05
N LYS A 64 -3.56 -10.86 6.15
CA LYS A 64 -2.88 -10.88 7.45
C LYS A 64 -1.63 -11.78 7.46
N PRO A 65 -1.64 -13.00 6.90
CA PRO A 65 -0.46 -13.85 6.80
C PRO A 65 0.67 -13.19 6.00
N ILE A 66 0.35 -12.50 4.91
CA ILE A 66 1.34 -11.78 4.08
C ILE A 66 2.08 -10.75 4.93
N VAL A 67 1.36 -9.93 5.71
CA VAL A 67 1.99 -8.93 6.58
C VAL A 67 2.78 -9.55 7.73
N GLN A 68 2.36 -10.71 8.24
CA GLN A 68 3.13 -11.45 9.24
C GLN A 68 4.44 -11.93 8.65
N GLU A 69 4.42 -12.46 7.43
CA GLU A 69 5.60 -12.97 6.75
C GLU A 69 6.61 -11.85 6.44
N LEU A 70 6.13 -10.67 6.03
CA LEU A 70 6.98 -9.49 5.82
C LEU A 70 7.78 -9.06 7.07
N LYS A 71 7.37 -9.47 8.28
CA LYS A 71 8.12 -9.18 9.51
C LYS A 71 9.36 -10.06 9.67
N ASN A 72 9.38 -11.24 9.06
CA ASN A 72 10.49 -12.18 9.11
C ASN A 72 11.65 -11.73 8.22
N TYR A 73 11.35 -11.01 7.15
CA TYR A 73 12.31 -10.56 6.14
C TYR A 73 12.87 -9.15 6.39
N LYS A 74 13.47 -8.96 7.57
CA LYS A 74 14.06 -7.66 7.93
C LYS A 74 15.19 -7.28 6.98
N GLY A 75 15.13 -6.05 6.50
CA GLY A 75 16.18 -5.43 5.71
C GLY A 75 16.12 -5.68 4.21
N ILE A 76 15.13 -6.42 3.70
CA ILE A 76 14.89 -6.53 2.27
C ILE A 76 14.52 -5.16 1.71
N VAL A 77 15.15 -4.79 0.60
CA VAL A 77 14.82 -3.59 -0.17
C VAL A 77 13.74 -3.96 -1.17
N LEU A 78 12.55 -3.38 -1.01
CA LEU A 78 11.40 -3.61 -1.89
C LEU A 78 11.38 -2.64 -3.07
N VAL A 79 11.81 -1.41 -2.82
CA VAL A 79 11.85 -0.35 -3.82
C VAL A 79 13.16 0.39 -3.65
N ASP A 80 13.88 0.58 -4.76
CA ASP A 80 15.04 1.45 -4.85
C ASP A 80 14.97 2.17 -6.19
N VAL A 81 14.51 3.41 -6.18
CA VAL A 81 14.32 4.21 -7.39
C VAL A 81 14.98 5.55 -7.24
N LYS A 82 15.54 6.02 -8.36
CA LYS A 82 16.12 7.35 -8.50
C LYS A 82 15.56 8.00 -9.76
N ALA A 83 14.91 9.13 -9.61
CA ALA A 83 14.38 9.92 -10.70
C ALA A 83 15.47 10.81 -11.33
N GLN A 84 15.20 11.27 -12.56
CA GLN A 84 16.14 12.09 -13.34
C GLN A 84 16.46 13.45 -12.67
N ASP A 85 15.54 13.95 -11.85
CA ASP A 85 15.70 15.17 -11.05
C ASP A 85 16.61 14.97 -9.81
N GLY A 86 17.08 13.75 -9.56
CA GLY A 86 17.92 13.38 -8.42
C GLY A 86 17.14 12.93 -7.18
N THR A 87 15.80 12.87 -7.26
CA THR A 87 14.96 12.36 -6.16
C THR A 87 15.13 10.86 -5.99
N GLU A 88 15.41 10.42 -4.77
CA GLU A 88 15.65 9.03 -4.40
C GLU A 88 14.54 8.56 -3.44
N VAL A 89 13.96 7.39 -3.73
CA VAL A 89 12.98 6.73 -2.85
C VAL A 89 13.44 5.30 -2.62
N LYS A 90 13.60 4.95 -1.34
CA LYS A 90 13.98 3.61 -0.90
C LYS A 90 13.02 3.08 0.14
N VAL A 91 12.44 1.91 -0.10
CA VAL A 91 11.56 1.21 0.84
C VAL A 91 12.24 -0.07 1.29
N LYS A 92 12.42 -0.21 2.60
CA LYS A 92 13.11 -1.35 3.23
C LYS A 92 12.24 -1.94 4.34
N LEU A 93 12.20 -3.26 4.47
CA LEU A 93 11.48 -3.98 5.54
C LEU A 93 12.21 -3.98 6.90
#